data_AF-A0A5K1H112-F1
#
_entry.id   AF-A0A5K1H112-F1
#
_cell.length_a   1.000
_cell.length_b   1.000
_cell.length_c   1.000
_cell.angle_alpha   90.00
_cell.angle_beta   90.00
_cell.angle_gamma   90.00
#
_symmetry.space_group_name_H-M   'P 1'
#
loop_
_entity.id
_entity.type
_entity.pdbx_description
1 polymer ?
#
loop_
_entity_poly.entity_id
_entity_poly.type
_entity_poly.pdbx_seq_one_letter_code
_entity_poly.pdbx_strand_id
1 'polypeptide(L)' 'GCPIDLKEGISSLIFAAPRCADIPELQKISKLVEKKYGKEFVAGAAELRPDCGVNRS' A
#
# COMPACT_ATOMS: atom_id res chain seq x y z
N GLY A 1 -11.20 -4.58 17.09
CA GLY A 1 -10.69 -5.34 15.93
C GLY A 1 -10.71 -4.45 14.71
N CYS A 2 -9.89 -4.78 13.72
CA CYS A 2 -9.50 -3.98 12.54
C CYS A 2 -8.35 -3.00 12.85
N PRO A 3 -7.20 -3.21 12.20
CA PRO A 3 -6.96 -2.42 10.99
C PRO A 3 -6.25 -3.21 9.88
N ILE A 4 -6.71 -4.42 9.55
CA ILE A 4 -6.16 -5.16 8.40
C ILE A 4 -6.60 -4.53 7.08
N ASP A 5 -7.86 -4.09 6.98
CA ASP A 5 -8.40 -3.37 5.82
C ASP A 5 -7.65 -2.05 5.55
N LEU A 6 -7.23 -1.38 6.62
CA LEU A 6 -6.46 -0.13 6.55
C LEU A 6 -5.03 -0.39 6.05
N LYS A 7 -4.39 -1.48 6.52
CA LYS A 7 -3.10 -1.94 5.99
C LYS A 7 -3.23 -2.39 4.53
N GLU A 8 -4.25 -3.15 4.18
CA GLU A 8 -4.48 -3.61 2.80
C GLU A 8 -4.71 -2.45 1.84
N GLY A 9 -5.53 -1.47 2.21
CA GLY A 9 -5.77 -0.28 1.40
C GLY A 9 -4.49 0.52 1.17
N ILE A 10 -3.67 0.69 2.21
CA ILE A 10 -2.36 1.34 2.11
C ILE A 10 -1.40 0.53 1.23
N SER A 11 -1.22 -0.77 1.49
CA SER A 11 -0.37 -1.65 0.67
C SER A 11 -0.77 -1.63 -0.80
N SER A 12 -2.06 -1.75 -1.10
CA SER A 12 -2.59 -1.72 -2.46
C SER A 12 -2.31 -0.37 -3.14
N LEU A 13 -2.46 0.74 -2.41
CA LEU A 13 -2.21 2.08 -2.91
C LEU A 13 -0.72 2.37 -3.13
N ILE A 14 0.16 1.97 -2.20
CA ILE A 14 1.63 2.08 -2.34
C ILE A 14 2.12 1.24 -3.53
N PHE A 15 1.52 0.08 -3.77
CA PHE A 15 1.85 -0.81 -4.89
C PHE A 15 1.32 -0.30 -6.23
N ALA A 16 0.15 0.33 -6.23
CA ALA A 16 -0.45 0.94 -7.42
C ALA A 16 0.19 2.29 -7.76
N ALA A 17 0.68 3.06 -6.79
CA ALA A 17 1.30 4.37 -6.98
C ALA A 17 2.42 4.40 -8.04
N PRO A 18 3.43 3.51 -8.02
CA PRO A 18 4.46 3.48 -9.07
C PRO A 18 3.93 2.95 -10.42
N ARG A 19 2.84 2.17 -10.43
CA ARG A 19 2.20 1.67 -11.66
C ARG A 19 1.27 2.69 -12.32
N CYS A 20 0.66 3.55 -11.53
CA CYS A 20 -0.15 4.68 -11.97
C CYS A 20 0.66 5.97 -11.89
N ALA A 21 1.86 5.99 -12.46
CA ALA A 21 2.66 7.21 -12.59
C ALA A 21 1.94 8.30 -13.40
N ASP A 22 0.96 7.91 -14.22
CA ASP A 22 0.06 8.78 -14.97
C ASP A 22 -0.99 9.49 -14.09
N ILE A 23 -1.20 9.04 -12.84
CA ILE A 23 -2.19 9.60 -11.91
C ILE A 23 -1.44 10.33 -10.77
N PRO A 24 -1.19 11.65 -10.90
CA PRO A 24 -0.45 12.42 -9.90
C PRO A 24 -1.16 12.50 -8.53
N GLU A 25 -2.48 12.33 -8.50
CA GLU A 25 -3.26 12.26 -7.25
C GLU A 25 -2.94 11.00 -6.45
N LEU A 26 -2.79 9.84 -7.10
CA LEU A 26 -2.46 8.59 -6.41
C LEU A 26 -1.06 8.65 -5.80
N GLN A 27 -0.11 9.24 -6.53
CA GLN A 27 1.24 9.56 -6.05
C GLN A 27 1.23 10.49 -4.83
N LYS A 28 0.37 11.52 -4.83
CA LYS A 28 0.21 12.42 -3.67
C LYS A 28 -0.34 11.67 -2.45
N ILE A 29 -1.33 10.80 -2.63
CA ILE A 29 -1.91 10.01 -1.53
C ILE A 29 -0.85 9.07 -0.95
N SER A 30 -0.07 8.38 -1.79
CA SER A 30 1.04 7.52 -1.35
C SER A 30 2.04 8.29 -0.47
N LYS A 31 2.44 9.50 -0.89
CA LYS A 31 3.33 10.37 -0.11
C LYS A 31 2.69 10.88 1.19
N LEU A 32 1.39 11.14 1.17
CA LEU A 32 0.62 11.54 2.35
C LEU A 32 0.55 10.41 3.38
N VAL A 33 0.32 9.18 2.94
CA VAL A 33 0.34 7.98 3.77
C VAL A 33 1.73 7.77 4.36
N GLU A 34 2.78 7.90 3.55
CA GLU A 34 4.17 7.81 4.02
C GLU A 34 4.51 8.87 5.08
N LYS A 35 4.00 10.11 4.91
CA LYS A 35 4.16 11.19 5.88
C LYS A 35 3.33 10.97 7.16
N LYS A 36 2.19 10.30 7.06
CA LYS A 36 1.24 10.10 8.17
C LYS A 36 1.57 8.87 9.02
N TYR A 37 2.03 7.78 8.39
CA TYR A 37 2.32 6.51 9.05
C TYR A 37 3.82 6.22 9.18
N GLY A 38 4.65 6.98 8.49
CA GLY A 38 6.09 6.78 8.47
C GLY A 38 6.53 5.84 7.34
N LYS A 39 7.77 6.04 6.90
CA LYS A 39 8.41 5.22 5.86
C LYS A 39 8.51 3.75 6.24
N GLU A 40 8.67 3.44 7.52
CA GLU A 40 8.74 2.07 8.03
C GLU A 40 7.43 1.32 7.83
N PHE A 41 6.30 2.00 7.98
CA PHE A 41 4.99 1.41 7.74
C PHE A 41 4.75 1.16 6.25
N VAL A 42 5.14 2.13 5.41
CA VAL A 42 5.02 2.03 3.95
C VAL A 42 5.96 0.99 3.36
N ALA A 43 7.19 0.89 3.88
CA ALA A 43 8.16 -0.14 3.50
C ALA A 43 7.63 -1.53 3.88
N GLY A 44 7.16 -1.70 5.13
CA GLY A 44 6.51 -2.93 5.55
C GLY A 44 5.29 -3.27 4.68
N ALA A 45 4.47 -2.28 4.32
CA ALA A 45 3.31 -2.45 3.45
C ALA A 45 3.67 -2.82 2.00
N ALA A 46 4.80 -2.33 1.49
CA ALA A 46 5.35 -2.66 0.17
C ALA A 46 5.99 -4.06 0.15
N GLU A 47 6.59 -4.49 1.27
CA GLU A 47 7.19 -5.82 1.44
C GLU A 47 6.15 -6.91 1.80
N LEU A 48 5.02 -6.53 2.40
CA LEU A 48 3.97 -7.44 2.91
C LEU A 48 3.18 -8.22 1.84
N ARG A 49 3.41 -8.03 0.54
CA ARG A 49 2.82 -8.90 -0.50
C ARG A 49 3.83 -9.34 -1.55
N PRO A 50 4.26 -10.60 -1.45
CA PRO A 50 3.89 -11.57 -2.48
C PRO A 50 2.89 -12.63 -2.01
N ASP A 51 2.57 -12.71 -0.71
CA ASP A 51 1.65 -13.72 -0.17
C ASP A 51 0.19 -13.23 -0.17
N CYS A 52 -0.29 -12.82 -1.35
CA CYS A 52 -1.69 -13.12 -1.65
C CYS A 52 -1.71 -14.57 -2.13
N GLY A 53 -1.74 -15.49 -1.16
CA GLY A 53 -2.23 -16.85 -1.35
C GLY A 53 -3.71 -16.82 -1.74
N VAL A 54 -4.01 -16.26 -2.91
CA VAL A 54 -5.27 -16.50 -3.60
C VAL A 54 -5.07 -17.77 -4.42
N ASN A 55 -5.63 -18.86 -3.88
CA ASN A 55 -5.96 -20.13 -4.53
C ASN A 55 -4.89 -21.25 -4.52
N ARG A 56 -5.14 -22.26 -3.67
CA ARG A 56 -5.33 -23.62 -4.18
C ARG A 56 -6.36 -24.38 -3.33
N SER A 57 -7.43 -24.83 -4.00
CA SER A 57 -8.54 -25.75 -3.61
C SER A 57 -9.65 -25.24 -2.69
#